data_AF-A0AAW1UYI4-F1
#
_entry.id   AF-A0AAW1UYI4-F1
#
_cell.length_a   1.000
_cell.length_b   1.000
_cell.length_c   1.000
_cell.angle_alpha   90.00
_cell.angle_beta   90.00
_cell.angle_gamma   90.00
#
_symmetry.space_group_name_H-M   'P 1'
#
loop_
_entity.id
_entity.type
_entity.pdbx_description
1 polymer ?
#
loop_
_entity_poly.entity_id
_entity_poly.type
_entity_poly.pdbx_seq_one_letter_code
_entity_poly.pdbx_strand_id
1 'polypeptide(L)'
;MKCQDCNLQYIGHTLRSLKSSLTSHKSEKHKKSDIKKESCALVEHCISNNHTINLNSVKSQMVRNGTKREFLEMVRIQQNENTMNSKTNMRELELALLF
;
A
#
# COMPACT_ATOMS: atom_id res chain seq x y z
N MET A 1 -4.08 3.90 -3.23
CA MET A 1 -5.15 4.47 -2.41
C MET A 1 -4.70 5.84 -1.92
N LYS A 2 -5.46 6.91 -2.13
CA LYS A 2 -5.04 8.27 -1.75
C LYS A 2 -5.47 8.62 -0.32
N CYS A 3 -4.61 9.32 0.42
CA CYS A 3 -5.00 10.02 1.64
C CYS A 3 -5.93 11.20 1.28
N GLN A 4 -6.88 11.54 2.16
CA GLN A 4 -7.71 12.74 2.02
C GLN A 4 -7.10 13.97 2.68
N ASP A 5 -6.26 13.76 3.69
CA ASP A 5 -5.72 14.83 4.53
C ASP A 5 -4.29 15.22 4.13
N CYS A 6 -3.65 14.47 3.23
CA CYS A 6 -2.35 14.83 2.65
C CYS A 6 -2.18 14.30 1.23
N ASN A 7 -1.11 14.72 0.54
CA ASN A 7 -0.84 14.33 -0.85
C ASN A 7 -0.29 12.91 -1.02
N LEU A 8 -0.15 12.14 0.06
CA LEU A 8 0.43 10.79 -0.02
C LEU A 8 -0.58 9.74 -0.51
N GLN A 9 -0.06 8.73 -1.20
CA GLN A 9 -0.83 7.56 -1.62
C GLN A 9 -0.12 6.25 -1.32
N TYR A 10 -0.91 5.24 -0.96
CA TYR A 10 -0.48 3.87 -0.77
C TYR A 10 -0.55 3.09 -2.07
N ILE A 11 0.46 2.29 -2.35
CA ILE A 11 0.52 1.38 -3.48
C ILE A 11 0.64 -0.03 -2.88
N GLY A 12 -0.25 -0.92 -3.32
CA GLY A 12 -0.44 -2.23 -2.73
C GLY A 12 -0.89 -3.23 -3.79
N HIS A 13 -0.51 -4.49 -3.66
CA HIS A 13 -1.17 -5.60 -4.34
C HIS A 13 -2.02 -6.43 -3.37
N THR A 14 -3.00 -7.17 -3.89
CA THR A 14 -3.81 -8.09 -3.07
C THR A 14 -4.26 -9.30 -3.89
N LEU A 15 -4.28 -10.47 -3.24
CA LEU A 15 -4.88 -11.69 -3.77
C LEU A 15 -6.39 -11.75 -3.51
N ARG A 16 -6.89 -10.91 -2.60
CA ARG A 16 -8.29 -10.90 -2.17
C ARG A 16 -9.08 -9.88 -2.98
N SER A 17 -10.41 -9.98 -2.96
CA SER A 17 -11.26 -8.95 -3.57
C SER A 17 -10.96 -7.59 -2.93
N LEU A 18 -10.90 -6.54 -3.75
CA LEU A 18 -10.61 -5.18 -3.27
C LEU A 18 -11.53 -4.78 -2.11
N LYS A 19 -12.80 -5.21 -2.15
CA LYS A 19 -13.81 -4.99 -1.12
C LYS A 19 -13.44 -5.64 0.23
N SER A 20 -12.84 -6.83 0.25
CA SER A 20 -12.43 -7.46 1.51
C SER A 20 -11.16 -6.84 2.07
N SER A 21 -10.19 -6.48 1.22
CA SER A 21 -8.97 -5.75 1.64
C SER A 21 -9.30 -4.39 2.26
N LEU A 22 -10.26 -3.66 1.67
CA LEU A 22 -10.73 -2.37 2.19
C LEU A 22 -11.50 -2.52 3.51
N THR A 23 -12.27 -3.60 3.67
CA THR A 23 -13.00 -3.90 4.92
C THR A 23 -12.06 -4.26 6.07
N SER A 24 -10.98 -5.00 5.79
CA SER A 24 -9.93 -5.29 6.78
C SER A 24 -9.26 -4.00 7.28
N HIS A 25 -8.82 -3.11 6.39
CA HIS A 25 -8.18 -1.86 6.78
C HIS A 25 -9.11 -0.92 7.58
N LYS A 26 -10.41 -0.88 7.24
CA LYS A 26 -11.42 -0.16 8.02
C LYS A 26 -11.55 -0.71 9.44
N SER A 27 -11.54 -2.03 9.59
CA SER A 27 -11.75 -2.69 10.89
C SER A 27 -10.53 -2.54 11.81
N GLU A 28 -9.32 -2.52 11.25
CA GLU A 28 -8.06 -2.31 12.00
C GLU A 28 -7.98 -0.90 12.62
N LYS A 29 -8.49 0.14 11.94
CA LYS A 29 -8.51 1.51 12.46
C LYS A 29 -9.33 1.66 13.76
N HIS A 30 -10.30 0.78 14.01
CA HIS A 30 -11.18 0.84 15.17
C HIS A 30 -10.68 0.06 16.39
N LYS A 31 -9.67 -0.82 16.23
CA LYS A 31 -9.10 -1.60 17.34
C LYS A 31 -7.78 -0.99 17.81
N LYS A 32 -7.86 0.06 18.64
CA LYS A 32 -6.69 0.72 19.25
C LYS A 32 -5.84 -0.21 20.14
N SER A 33 -6.34 -1.38 20.55
CA SER A 33 -5.71 -2.27 21.54
C SER A 33 -4.86 -3.41 20.96
N ASP A 34 -4.96 -3.73 19.67
CA ASP A 34 -4.35 -4.94 19.09
C ASP A 34 -3.49 -4.64 17.85
N ILE A 35 -2.75 -3.53 17.88
CA ILE A 35 -1.71 -3.25 16.89
C ILE A 35 -0.51 -4.16 17.19
N LYS A 36 -0.66 -5.46 16.94
CA LYS A 36 0.45 -6.42 16.97
C LYS A 36 0.49 -7.22 15.68
N LYS A 37 1.59 -6.99 14.96
CA LYS A 37 2.14 -7.71 13.81
C LYS A 37 1.38 -7.46 12.50
N GLU A 38 2.03 -6.74 11.58
CA GLU A 38 1.65 -6.52 10.17
C GLU A 38 0.74 -5.33 9.85
N SER A 39 0.83 -4.21 10.57
CA SER A 39 0.25 -2.96 10.07
C SER A 39 1.01 -2.48 8.82
N CYS A 40 0.40 -2.61 7.63
CA CYS A 40 0.98 -2.05 6.41
C CYS A 40 1.11 -0.52 6.50
N ALA A 41 1.99 0.08 5.69
CA ALA A 41 2.28 1.52 5.73
C ALA A 41 1.03 2.42 5.68
N LEU A 42 -0.05 1.96 5.04
CA LEU A 42 -1.36 2.63 5.03
C LEU A 42 -1.95 2.79 6.44
N VAL A 43 -1.96 1.71 7.22
CA VAL A 43 -2.55 1.68 8.57
C VAL A 43 -1.73 2.53 9.52
N GLU A 44 -0.41 2.38 9.47
CA GLU A 44 0.52 3.20 10.25
C GLU A 44 0.33 4.69 9.94
N HIS A 45 0.27 5.07 8.66
CA HIS A 45 0.04 6.46 8.26
C HIS A 45 -1.28 7.01 8.83
N CYS A 46 -2.37 6.25 8.75
CA CYS A 46 -3.67 6.69 9.26
C CYS A 46 -3.68 6.90 10.77
N ILE A 47 -3.03 6.00 11.52
CA ILE A 47 -3.02 6.04 12.99
C ILE A 47 -2.12 7.16 13.47
N SER A 48 -0.87 7.21 13.00
CA SER A 48 0.14 8.16 13.48
C SER A 48 -0.20 9.61 13.15
N ASN A 49 -0.90 9.84 12.03
CA ASN A 49 -1.26 11.20 11.58
C ASN A 49 -2.74 11.53 11.78
N ASN A 50 -3.53 10.60 12.33
CA ASN A 50 -4.99 10.74 12.43
C ASN A 50 -5.68 11.05 11.08
N HIS A 51 -5.17 10.47 10.00
CA HIS A 51 -5.65 10.69 8.63
C HIS A 51 -6.73 9.68 8.19
N THR A 52 -7.41 10.02 7.11
CA THR A 52 -8.46 9.25 6.46
C THR A 52 -8.10 8.93 5.01
N ILE A 53 -8.49 7.74 4.55
CA ILE A 53 -8.18 7.24 3.22
C ILE A 53 -9.41 7.29 2.34
N ASN A 54 -9.23 7.78 1.12
CA ASN A 54 -10.28 7.75 0.11
C ASN A 54 -10.36 6.36 -0.54
N LEU A 55 -11.23 5.50 -0.01
CA LEU A 55 -11.47 4.16 -0.53
C LEU A 55 -12.20 4.13 -1.88
N ASN A 56 -12.79 5.25 -2.32
CA ASN A 56 -13.44 5.38 -3.61
C ASN A 56 -12.44 5.78 -4.72
N SER A 57 -11.24 6.24 -4.34
CA SER A 57 -10.19 6.68 -5.28
C SER A 57 -9.27 5.56 -5.77
N VAL A 58 -9.64 4.30 -5.56
CA VAL A 58 -8.75 3.17 -5.83
C VAL A 58 -8.66 2.93 -7.34
N LYS A 59 -7.45 3.11 -7.89
CA LYS A 59 -7.09 2.60 -9.21
C LYS A 59 -6.57 1.17 -9.06
N SER A 60 -7.17 0.22 -9.77
CA SER A 60 -6.75 -1.19 -9.76
C SER A 60 -6.29 -1.62 -11.15
N GLN A 61 -5.30 -2.51 -11.21
CA GLN A 61 -4.88 -3.19 -12.43
C GLN A 61 -4.88 -4.69 -12.15
N MET A 62 -5.53 -5.48 -12.99
CA MET A 62 -5.55 -6.94 -12.86
C MET A 62 -4.28 -7.54 -13.46
N VAL A 63 -3.57 -8.35 -12.66
CA VAL A 63 -2.36 -9.08 -13.08
C VAL A 63 -2.40 -10.49 -12.48
N ARG A 64 -2.36 -11.52 -13.34
CA ARG A 64 -2.52 -12.93 -12.93
C ARG A 64 -1.28 -13.49 -12.23
N ASN A 65 -0.08 -13.16 -12.72
CA ASN A 65 1.18 -13.66 -12.20
C ASN A 65 1.59 -12.92 -10.90
N GLY A 66 1.96 -13.67 -9.85
CA GLY A 66 2.32 -13.12 -8.54
C GLY A 66 3.61 -12.34 -8.54
N THR A 67 4.69 -12.92 -9.05
CA THR A 67 5.98 -12.25 -9.20
C THR A 67 5.85 -10.94 -9.99
N LYS A 68 5.04 -10.94 -11.05
CA LYS A 68 4.76 -9.73 -11.83
C LYS A 68 3.98 -8.67 -11.03
N ARG A 69 3.10 -9.07 -10.11
CA ARG A 69 2.40 -8.12 -9.22
C ARG A 69 3.38 -7.44 -8.27
N GLU A 70 4.22 -8.22 -7.61
CA GLU A 70 5.24 -7.72 -6.68
C GLU A 70 6.22 -6.78 -7.39
N PHE A 71 6.75 -7.21 -8.54
CA PHE A 71 7.64 -6.37 -9.34
C PHE A 71 6.99 -5.05 -9.76
N LEU A 72 5.74 -5.10 -10.27
CA LEU A 72 5.02 -3.90 -10.67
C LEU A 72 4.66 -2.99 -9.47
N GLU A 73 4.42 -3.56 -8.30
CA GLU A 73 4.23 -2.79 -7.07
C GLU A 73 5.51 -2.03 -6.70
N MET A 74 6.66 -2.71 -6.68
CA MET A 74 7.95 -2.08 -6.40
C MET A 74 8.27 -0.95 -7.38
N VAL A 75 8.13 -1.20 -8.69
CA VAL A 75 8.35 -0.19 -9.74
C VAL A 75 7.45 1.04 -9.52
N ARG A 76 6.18 0.82 -9.17
CA ARG A 76 5.22 1.91 -8.92
C ARG A 76 5.51 2.69 -7.65
N ILE A 77 5.94 2.02 -6.59
CA ILE A 77 6.41 2.68 -5.37
C ILE A 77 7.62 3.55 -5.71
N GLN A 78 8.54 3.06 -6.54
CA GLN A 78 9.75 3.80 -6.90
C GLN A 78 9.45 5.04 -7.73
N GLN A 79 8.66 4.90 -8.80
CA GLN A 79 8.31 5.97 -9.72
C GLN A 79 7.41 7.06 -9.11
N ASN A 80 6.84 6.82 -7.92
CA ASN A 80 5.93 7.74 -7.27
C ASN A 80 6.64 8.48 -6.13
N GLU A 81 6.82 9.78 -6.27
CA GLU A 81 7.41 10.62 -5.22
C GLU A 81 6.48 10.77 -4.01
N ASN A 82 5.17 10.72 -4.24
CA ASN A 82 4.15 10.95 -3.21
C ASN A 82 3.60 9.64 -2.65
N THR A 83 4.47 8.66 -2.37
CA THR A 83 4.07 7.39 -1.79
C THR A 83 4.34 7.32 -0.29
N MET A 84 3.42 6.72 0.46
CA MET A 84 3.64 6.42 1.89
C MET A 84 4.38 5.09 2.12
N ASN A 85 4.52 4.27 1.07
CA ASN A 85 5.28 3.03 1.15
C ASN A 85 6.76 3.33 1.43
N SER A 86 7.41 2.54 2.27
CA SER A 86 8.85 2.63 2.44
C SER A 86 9.56 2.23 1.13
N LYS A 87 10.62 2.98 0.80
CA LYS A 87 11.49 2.69 -0.34
C LYS A 87 12.76 1.92 0.06
N THR A 88 12.92 1.47 1.31
CA THR A 88 14.21 0.92 1.79
C THR A 88 14.63 -0.44 1.21
N ASN A 89 13.74 -1.22 0.57
CA ASN A 89 14.09 -2.53 -0.03
C ASN A 89 14.66 -2.41 -1.46
N MET A 90 15.66 -1.54 -1.64
CA MET A 90 16.17 -1.10 -2.95
C MET A 90 17.23 -2.01 -3.59
N ARG A 91 17.95 -2.85 -2.84
CA ARG A 91 19.08 -3.63 -3.40
C ARG A 91 18.68 -4.67 -4.45
N GLU A 92 17.45 -5.17 -4.41
CA GLU A 92 16.98 -6.20 -5.34
C GLU A 92 16.43 -5.62 -6.66
N LEU A 93 15.99 -4.36 -6.68
CA LEU A 93 15.42 -3.73 -7.87
C LEU A 93 16.49 -3.24 -8.86
N GLU A 94 17.62 -2.73 -8.37
CA GLU A 94 18.75 -2.32 -9.22
C GLU A 94 19.31 -3.50 -10.03
N LEU A 95 19.37 -4.69 -9.42
CA LEU A 95 19.81 -5.92 -10.08
C LEU A 95 18.81 -6.39 -11.14
N ALA A 96 17.51 -6.16 -10.94
CA ALA A 96 16.45 -6.61 -11.86
C ALA A 96 16.27 -5.70 -13.10
N LEU A 97 16.76 -4.45 -13.06
CA LEU A 97 16.70 -3.50 -14.18
C LEU A 97 17.95 -3.55 -15.09
N LEU A 98 18.93 -4.38 -14.74
CA LEU A 98 20.18 -4.58 -15.50
C LEU A 98 20.15 -5.83 -16.42
N PHE A 99 18.99 -6.48 -16.58
CA PHE A 99 18.75 -7.60 -17.49
C PHE A 99 17.46 -7.39 -18.30
#